data_AF-A0A967H580-F1
#
_entry.id   AF-A0A967H580-F1
#
_cell.length_a   1.000
_cell.length_b   1.000
_cell.length_c   1.000
_cell.angle_alpha   90.00
_cell.angle_beta   90.00
_cell.angle_gamma   90.00
#
_symmetry.space_group_name_H-M   'P 1'
#
loop_
_entity.id
_entity.type
_entity.pdbx_description
1 polymer ?
#
loop_
_entity_poly.entity_id
_entity_poly.type
_entity_poly.pdbx_seq_one_letter_code
_entity_poly.pdbx_strand_id
1 'polypeptide(L)'
;GGKTGPVDSTCRPGVVETELREVLPDFVYHGLQQALPHFERKMKGFLTSEAVLVGVETRTSAPLRIVRNESGESVSHKGLFPAGEGAGYAGGIMSAAFDGIRAAENILQSLLVQETV
;
A
#
# COMPACT_ATOMS: atom_id res chain seq x y z
N GLY A 1 16.57 -26.85 2.41
CA GLY A 1 15.27 -27.33 1.93
C GLY A 1 14.31 -27.23 3.08
N GLY A 2 13.62 -26.09 3.20
CA GLY A 2 12.82 -25.74 4.37
C GLY A 2 11.38 -26.19 4.19
N LYS A 3 10.98 -27.20 4.96
CA LYS A 3 9.57 -27.46 5.26
C LYS A 3 9.35 -27.00 6.70
N THR A 4 8.69 -25.87 6.88
CA THR A 4 8.43 -25.23 8.18
C THR A 4 6.93 -24.92 8.28
N GLY A 5 6.12 -25.99 8.31
CA GLY A 5 4.67 -25.93 8.42
C GLY A 5 3.95 -26.99 7.57
N PRO A 6 2.64 -27.20 7.79
CA PRO A 6 1.81 -28.13 7.02
C PRO A 6 1.57 -27.69 5.57
N VAL A 7 1.77 -26.41 5.25
CA VAL A 7 1.61 -25.83 3.90
C VAL A 7 2.94 -25.23 3.44
N ASP A 8 3.36 -25.60 2.22
CA ASP A 8 4.56 -25.03 1.61
C ASP A 8 4.34 -23.56 1.26
N SER A 9 5.19 -22.66 1.78
CA SER A 9 5.10 -21.23 1.49
C SER A 9 5.55 -20.90 0.06
N THR A 10 4.81 -20.03 -0.60
CA THR A 10 5.19 -19.46 -1.91
C THR A 10 6.15 -18.27 -1.78
N CYS A 11 6.35 -17.73 -0.56
CA CYS A 11 7.28 -16.65 -0.30
C CYS A 11 8.73 -17.17 -0.40
N ARG A 12 9.51 -16.56 -1.31
CA ARG A 12 10.93 -16.89 -1.52
C ARG A 12 11.83 -15.90 -0.77
N PRO A 13 12.99 -16.32 -0.23
CA PRO A 13 13.62 -17.65 -0.36
C PRO A 13 13.00 -18.75 0.51
N GLY A 14 12.06 -18.40 1.39
CA GLY A 14 11.35 -19.29 2.28
C GLY A 14 10.78 -18.51 3.46
N VAL A 15 10.23 -19.22 4.44
CA VAL A 15 9.75 -18.66 5.71
C VAL A 15 10.42 -19.36 6.88
N VAL A 16 10.42 -18.70 8.04
CA VAL A 16 10.87 -19.25 9.31
C VAL A 16 9.74 -19.04 10.31
N GLU A 17 9.34 -20.10 11.01
CA GLU A 17 8.32 -20.02 12.06
C GLU A 17 8.83 -19.17 13.23
N THR A 18 7.98 -18.31 13.76
CA THR A 18 8.28 -17.42 14.89
C THR A 18 7.00 -17.08 15.64
N GLU A 19 7.12 -16.71 16.91
CA GLU A 19 5.99 -16.20 17.67
C GLU A 19 5.63 -14.78 17.21
N LEU A 20 4.39 -14.58 16.74
CA LEU A 20 3.97 -13.31 16.14
C LEU A 20 4.02 -12.14 17.14
N ARG A 21 3.81 -12.41 18.42
CA ARG A 21 3.92 -11.40 19.48
C ARG A 21 5.32 -10.80 19.60
N GLU A 22 6.36 -11.55 19.24
CA GLU A 22 7.75 -11.08 19.35
C GLU A 22 8.15 -10.17 18.19
N VAL A 23 7.47 -10.28 17.05
CA VAL A 23 7.83 -9.60 15.80
C VAL A 23 6.83 -8.53 15.36
N LEU A 24 5.65 -8.47 16.00
CA LEU A 24 4.62 -7.47 15.72
C LEU A 24 4.40 -6.53 16.90
N PRO A 25 4.07 -5.25 16.65
CA PRO A 25 3.58 -4.36 17.70
C PRO A 25 2.30 -4.91 18.35
N ASP A 26 2.12 -4.67 19.66
CA ASP A 26 0.98 -5.19 20.43
C ASP A 26 -0.38 -4.89 19.80
N PHE A 27 -0.56 -3.69 19.24
CA PHE A 27 -1.83 -3.30 18.60
C PHE A 27 -2.15 -4.15 17.36
N VAL A 28 -1.14 -4.58 16.61
CA VAL A 28 -1.30 -5.46 15.44
C VAL A 28 -1.62 -6.88 15.91
N TYR A 29 -0.85 -7.38 16.88
CA TYR A 29 -1.04 -8.72 17.44
C TYR A 29 -2.47 -8.89 18.00
N HIS A 30 -2.92 -7.97 18.85
CA HIS A 30 -4.28 -8.01 19.41
C HIS A 30 -5.36 -7.80 18.34
N GLY A 31 -5.10 -6.94 17.34
CA GLY A 31 -6.00 -6.77 16.20
C GLY A 31 -6.20 -8.08 15.42
N LEU A 32 -5.13 -8.81 15.15
CA LEU A 32 -5.19 -10.12 14.47
C LEU A 32 -5.93 -11.16 15.32
N GLN A 33 -5.65 -11.24 16.63
CA GLN A 33 -6.34 -12.16 17.54
C GLN A 33 -7.87 -11.96 17.53
N GLN A 34 -8.33 -10.72 17.37
CA GLN A 34 -9.76 -10.40 17.29
C GLN A 34 -10.34 -10.62 15.89
N ALA A 35 -9.57 -10.30 14.84
CA ALA A 35 -10.03 -10.36 13.46
C ALA A 35 -10.15 -11.79 12.91
N LEU A 36 -9.21 -12.69 13.24
CA LEU A 36 -9.19 -14.05 12.68
C LEU A 36 -10.46 -14.86 13.01
N PRO A 37 -10.97 -14.90 14.27
CA PRO A 37 -12.25 -15.54 14.56
C PRO A 37 -13.43 -14.88 13.86
N HIS A 38 -13.36 -13.57 13.60
CA HIS A 38 -14.40 -12.86 12.87
C HIS A 38 -14.44 -13.29 11.40
N PHE A 39 -13.28 -13.48 10.78
CA PHE A 39 -13.20 -13.99 9.42
C PHE A 39 -13.72 -15.41 9.30
N GLU A 40 -13.42 -16.31 10.24
CA GLU A 40 -13.98 -17.67 10.23
C GLU A 40 -15.52 -17.68 10.27
N ARG A 41 -16.14 -16.78 11.06
CA ARG A 41 -17.60 -16.66 11.11
C ARG A 41 -18.20 -16.19 9.78
N LYS A 42 -17.46 -15.40 9.00
CA LYS A 42 -17.91 -14.86 7.69
C LYS A 42 -17.57 -15.77 6.52
N MET A 43 -16.45 -16.49 6.61
CA MET A 43 -15.88 -17.35 5.59
C MET A 43 -15.42 -18.63 6.28
N LYS A 44 -16.28 -19.63 6.31
CA LYS A 44 -15.96 -20.91 6.97
C LYS A 44 -14.74 -21.56 6.33
N GLY A 45 -13.82 -22.03 7.15
CA GLY A 45 -12.54 -22.59 6.71
C GLY A 45 -11.45 -21.54 6.45
N PHE A 46 -11.67 -20.28 6.84
CA PHE A 46 -10.63 -19.24 6.78
C PHE A 46 -9.56 -19.46 7.86
N LEU A 47 -9.96 -19.94 9.04
CA LEU A 47 -9.04 -20.23 10.15
C LEU A 47 -8.98 -21.74 10.39
N THR A 48 -7.88 -22.36 10.00
CA THR A 48 -7.61 -23.80 10.20
C THR A 48 -6.29 -24.01 10.92
N SER A 49 -6.02 -25.24 11.38
CA SER A 49 -4.71 -25.62 11.93
C SER A 49 -3.57 -25.53 10.91
N GLU A 50 -3.89 -25.47 9.62
CA GLU A 50 -2.93 -25.36 8.52
C GLU A 50 -2.76 -23.93 8.01
N ALA A 51 -3.56 -22.98 8.51
CA ALA A 51 -3.49 -21.58 8.10
C ALA A 51 -2.15 -20.96 8.53
N VAL A 52 -1.49 -20.28 7.59
CA VAL A 52 -0.20 -19.63 7.81
C VAL A 52 -0.32 -18.12 7.65
N LEU A 53 0.27 -17.38 8.59
CA LEU A 53 0.48 -15.93 8.48
C LEU A 53 1.93 -15.69 8.07
N VAL A 54 2.14 -14.99 6.97
CA VAL A 54 3.47 -14.84 6.37
C VAL A 54 3.87 -13.37 6.32
N GLY A 55 4.95 -13.05 7.04
CA GLY A 55 5.62 -11.74 6.98
C GLY A 55 4.74 -10.55 7.34
N VAL A 56 5.20 -9.36 6.95
CA VAL A 56 4.49 -8.08 7.14
C VAL A 56 4.34 -7.37 5.81
N GLU A 57 3.12 -7.03 5.43
CA GLU A 57 2.84 -6.22 4.25
C GLU A 57 2.87 -4.73 4.65
N THR A 58 4.03 -4.09 4.49
CA THR A 58 4.29 -2.73 5.02
C THR A 58 4.12 -1.61 4.00
N ARG A 59 3.97 -1.96 2.70
CA ARG A 59 3.91 -1.00 1.59
C ARG A 59 2.55 -1.04 0.90
N THR A 60 1.49 -0.86 1.68
CA THR A 60 0.11 -0.82 1.18
C THR A 60 -0.29 0.55 0.60
N SER A 61 0.44 1.60 0.96
CA SER A 61 0.29 2.94 0.42
C SER A 61 1.54 3.78 0.68
N ALA A 62 1.62 4.98 0.08
CA ALA A 62 2.72 5.90 0.38
C ALA A 62 2.71 6.35 1.85
N PRO A 63 3.87 6.32 2.53
CA PRO A 63 4.00 6.76 3.92
C PRO A 63 4.00 8.29 4.07
N LEU A 64 3.92 9.03 2.97
CA LEU A 64 3.94 10.49 2.93
C LEU A 64 3.02 11.01 1.84
N ARG A 65 2.78 12.32 1.88
CA ARG A 65 2.08 13.05 0.83
C ARG A 65 2.87 14.27 0.40
N ILE A 66 3.17 14.39 -0.89
CA ILE A 66 3.84 15.57 -1.44
C ILE A 66 2.77 16.59 -1.80
N VAL A 67 2.57 17.59 -0.95
CA VAL A 67 1.42 18.50 -1.06
C VAL A 67 1.43 19.28 -2.38
N ARG A 68 0.32 19.20 -3.11
CA ARG A 68 0.02 19.97 -4.32
C ARG A 68 -1.23 20.83 -4.16
N ASN A 69 -1.31 21.95 -4.89
CA ASN A 69 -2.44 22.87 -4.93
C ASN A 69 -3.57 22.33 -5.84
N GLU A 70 -4.61 23.15 -6.05
CA GLU A 70 -5.75 22.78 -6.91
C GLU A 70 -5.37 22.54 -8.37
N SER A 71 -4.34 23.23 -8.88
CA SER A 71 -3.79 22.99 -10.22
C SER A 71 -2.85 21.79 -10.28
N GLY A 72 -2.70 21.02 -9.20
CA GLY A 72 -1.84 19.84 -9.14
C GLY A 72 -0.34 20.14 -9.04
N GLU A 73 0.05 21.39 -8.89
CA GLU A 73 1.45 21.83 -8.76
C GLU A 73 1.87 21.82 -7.28
N SER A 74 3.12 21.49 -6.99
CA SER A 74 3.67 21.51 -5.64
C SER A 74 3.54 22.89 -5.01
N VAL A 75 3.10 22.93 -3.76
CA VAL A 75 2.94 24.19 -3.01
C VAL A 75 4.27 24.89 -2.68
N SER A 76 5.40 24.18 -2.82
CA SER A 76 6.73 24.70 -2.48
C SER A 76 7.70 24.78 -3.67
N HIS A 77 7.42 24.09 -4.78
CA HIS A 77 8.32 24.03 -5.94
C HIS A 77 7.54 24.23 -7.24
N LYS A 78 7.63 25.42 -7.82
CA LYS A 78 7.03 25.73 -9.12
C LYS A 78 7.59 24.81 -10.21
N GLY A 79 6.72 24.31 -11.09
CA GLY A 79 7.01 23.37 -12.16
C GLY A 79 7.00 21.90 -11.75
N LEU A 80 6.85 21.57 -10.46
CA LEU A 80 6.78 20.20 -9.97
C LEU A 80 5.32 19.76 -9.81
N PHE A 81 4.93 18.64 -10.43
CA PHE A 81 3.57 18.07 -10.34
C PHE A 81 3.60 16.67 -9.70
N PRO A 82 3.48 16.57 -8.37
CA PRO A 82 3.46 15.28 -7.69
C PRO A 82 2.23 14.46 -8.08
N ALA A 83 2.43 13.21 -8.52
CA ALA A 83 1.37 12.35 -9.00
C ALA A 83 1.58 10.87 -8.63
N GLY A 84 0.48 10.11 -8.67
CA GLY A 84 0.46 8.67 -8.46
C GLY A 84 0.62 8.27 -6.99
N GLU A 85 0.91 6.98 -6.80
CA GLU A 85 0.98 6.38 -5.46
C GLU A 85 2.14 6.94 -4.66
N GLY A 86 3.34 7.05 -5.26
CA GLY A 86 4.53 7.57 -4.58
C GLY A 86 4.38 9.01 -4.05
N ALA A 87 3.50 9.81 -4.65
CA ALA A 87 3.19 11.16 -4.17
C ALA A 87 2.07 11.20 -3.12
N GLY A 88 1.38 10.08 -2.87
CA GLY A 88 0.25 9.99 -1.95
C GLY A 88 -1.10 10.44 -2.55
N TYR A 89 -1.28 10.28 -3.87
CA TYR A 89 -2.53 10.63 -4.57
C TYR A 89 -3.26 9.46 -5.25
N ALA A 90 -2.67 8.26 -5.19
CA ALA A 90 -3.28 7.03 -5.68
C ALA A 90 -2.95 5.86 -4.74
N GLY A 91 -3.64 4.73 -4.93
CA GLY A 91 -3.46 3.51 -4.13
C GLY A 91 -3.59 2.22 -4.95
N GLY A 92 -3.38 2.31 -6.26
CA GLY A 92 -3.44 1.17 -7.16
C GLY A 92 -3.27 1.58 -8.62
N ILE A 93 -3.11 0.59 -9.50
CA ILE A 93 -2.76 0.78 -10.91
C ILE A 93 -3.68 1.78 -11.61
N MET A 94 -4.99 1.57 -11.50
CA MET A 94 -5.98 2.39 -12.19
C MET A 94 -6.04 3.82 -11.66
N SER A 95 -5.99 4.00 -10.34
CA SER A 95 -6.02 5.34 -9.74
C SER A 95 -4.73 6.12 -10.04
N ALA A 96 -3.58 5.44 -10.06
CA ALA A 96 -2.31 6.05 -10.41
C ALA A 96 -2.27 6.47 -11.88
N ALA A 97 -2.84 5.66 -12.78
CA ALA A 97 -2.95 6.00 -14.20
C ALA A 97 -3.82 7.26 -14.42
N PHE A 98 -5.00 7.32 -13.80
CA PHE A 98 -5.86 8.50 -13.90
C PHE A 98 -5.23 9.75 -13.28
N ASP A 99 -4.53 9.62 -12.15
CA ASP A 99 -3.81 10.75 -11.55
C ASP A 99 -2.67 11.24 -12.45
N GLY A 100 -1.97 10.32 -13.14
CA GLY A 100 -0.96 10.65 -14.14
C GLY A 100 -1.51 11.42 -15.34
N ILE A 101 -2.67 11.01 -15.87
CA ILE A 101 -3.35 11.75 -16.95
C ILE A 101 -3.68 13.18 -16.51
N ARG A 102 -4.28 13.34 -15.32
CA ARG A 102 -4.60 14.68 -14.77
C ARG A 102 -3.35 15.53 -14.57
N ALA A 103 -2.26 14.94 -14.09
CA ALA A 103 -1.00 15.66 -13.95
C ALA A 103 -0.48 16.14 -15.30
N ALA A 104 -0.55 15.32 -16.35
CA ALA A 104 -0.17 15.71 -17.71
C ALA A 104 -1.06 16.84 -18.27
N GLU A 105 -2.38 16.77 -18.06
CA GLU A 105 -3.33 17.84 -18.44
C GLU A 105 -3.01 19.16 -17.72
N ASN A 106 -2.74 19.10 -16.41
CA ASN A 106 -2.40 20.28 -15.62
C ASN A 106 -1.06 20.91 -16.05
N ILE A 107 -0.06 20.08 -16.37
CA ILE A 107 1.21 20.55 -16.94
C ILE A 107 0.94 21.31 -18.24
N LEU A 108 0.18 20.72 -19.17
CA LEU A 108 -0.13 21.34 -20.45
C LEU A 108 -0.86 22.69 -20.25
N GLN A 109 -1.85 22.73 -19.37
CA GLN A 109 -2.57 23.96 -19.05
C GLN A 109 -1.64 25.04 -18.48
N SER A 110 -0.69 24.67 -17.62
CA SER A 110 0.25 25.61 -17.01
C SER A 110 1.19 26.25 -18.04
N LEU A 111 1.58 25.52 -19.09
CA LEU A 111 2.44 26.01 -20.16
C LEU A 111 1.70 26.97 -21.09
N LEU A 112 0.46 26.64 -21.46
CA LEU A 112 -0.37 27.50 -22.33
C LEU A 112 -0.66 28.87 -21.70
N VAL A 113 -0.91 28.90 -20.38
CA VAL A 113 -1.10 30.16 -19.65
C VAL A 113 0.17 31.01 -19.66
N GLN A 114 1.36 30.42 -19.62
CA GLN A 114 2.63 31.16 -19.66
C GLN A 114 2.93 31.78 -21.02
N GLU A 115 2.43 31.22 -22.12
CA GLU A 115 2.59 31.81 -23.46
C GLU A 115 1.67 33.01 -23.73
N THR A 116 0.64 33.21 -22.90
CA THR A 116 -0.38 34.25 -23.10
C THR A 116 -0.11 35.51 -22.27
N VAL A 117 1.03 35.56 -21.54
CA VAL A 117 1.43 36.67 -20.65
C VAL A 117 2.74 37.29 -21.11
#